data_AF-A0A1V4ML97-F1
#
_entry.id   AF-A0A1V4ML97-F1
#
_cell.length_a   1.000
_cell.length_b   1.000
_cell.length_c   1.000
_cell.angle_alpha   90.00
_cell.angle_beta   90.00
_cell.angle_gamma   90.00
#
_symmetry.space_group_name_H-M   'P 1'
#
loop_
_entity.id
_entity.type
_entity.pdbx_description
1 polymer ?
#
loop_
_entity_poly.entity_id
_entity_poly.type
_entity_poly.pdbx_seq_one_letter_code
_entity_poly.pdbx_strand_id
1 'polypeptide(L)'
;MEIKEKAPFWKNFKIYQAWRFTTLNFKILQGVIHSKRLFKFVIKYKVSYVVKDSEHPPTIVKTSKPPQTGDRVQLGRNKFEVVEVLQLIPPQGEFCFLQANCKSVDIS
;
A
#
# COMPACT_ATOMS: atom_id res chain seq x y z
N MET A 1 5.48 -57.58 44.79
CA MET A 1 5.51 -56.14 45.14
C MET A 1 6.35 -55.47 44.06
N GLU A 2 5.74 -55.00 42.98
CA GLU A 2 6.47 -54.35 41.88
C GLU A 2 6.82 -52.93 42.27
N ILE A 3 8.12 -52.66 42.39
CA ILE A 3 8.63 -51.31 42.60
C ILE A 3 8.55 -50.59 41.25
N LYS A 4 7.49 -49.81 41.07
CA LYS A 4 7.29 -48.97 39.89
C LYS A 4 8.40 -47.92 39.86
N GLU A 5 9.41 -48.13 39.03
CA GLU A 5 10.53 -47.19 38.84
C GLU A 5 9.98 -45.79 38.57
N LYS A 6 10.12 -44.89 39.54
CA LYS A 6 9.79 -43.47 39.35
C LYS A 6 10.82 -42.91 38.37
N ALA A 7 10.35 -42.49 37.20
CA ALA A 7 11.19 -41.85 36.20
C ALA A 7 12.07 -40.77 36.85
N PRO A 8 13.38 -40.71 36.55
CA PRO A 8 14.31 -39.85 37.26
C PRO A 8 13.86 -38.39 37.11
N PHE A 9 13.79 -37.67 38.24
CA PHE A 9 13.36 -36.28 38.34
C PHE A 9 14.00 -35.36 37.27
N TRP A 10 15.24 -35.64 36.89
CA TRP A 10 16.00 -34.96 35.84
C TRP A 10 15.39 -35.05 34.43
N LYS A 11 14.67 -36.14 34.09
CA LYS A 11 13.91 -36.24 32.83
C LYS A 11 12.80 -35.19 32.80
N ASN A 12 12.09 -35.01 33.91
CA ASN A 12 11.03 -34.00 34.01
C ASN A 12 11.60 -32.58 33.95
N PHE A 13 12.79 -32.35 34.53
CA PHE A 13 13.46 -31.04 34.46
C PHE A 13 13.94 -30.69 33.04
N LYS A 14 14.55 -31.64 32.31
CA LYS A 14 14.95 -31.43 30.91
C LYS A 14 13.74 -31.20 29.98
N ILE A 15 12.65 -31.92 30.20
CA ILE A 15 11.39 -31.73 29.46
C ILE A 15 10.82 -30.33 29.75
N TYR A 16 10.84 -29.90 31.01
CA TYR A 16 10.40 -28.56 31.40
C TYR A 16 11.26 -27.45 30.78
N GLN A 17 12.58 -27.61 30.77
CA GLN A 17 13.49 -26.65 30.14
C GLN A 17 13.27 -26.56 28.62
N ALA A 18 13.12 -27.69 27.94
CA ALA A 18 12.82 -27.73 26.51
C ALA A 18 11.46 -27.07 26.20
N TRP A 19 10.43 -27.39 26.99
CA TRP A 19 9.10 -26.80 26.85
C TRP A 19 9.13 -25.27 27.04
N ARG A 20 9.83 -24.78 28.08
CA ARG A 20 10.02 -23.35 28.32
C ARG A 20 10.76 -22.65 27.17
N PHE A 21 11.76 -23.30 26.60
CA PHE A 21 12.52 -22.75 25.46
C PHE A 21 11.65 -22.65 24.20
N THR A 22 10.86 -23.70 23.91
CA THR A 22 9.95 -23.70 22.74
C THR A 22 8.84 -22.66 22.87
N THR A 23 8.23 -22.53 24.04
CA THR A 23 7.13 -21.57 24.28
C THR A 23 7.60 -20.11 24.20
N LEU A 24 8.82 -19.81 24.66
CA LEU A 24 9.41 -18.48 24.54
C LEU A 24 9.73 -18.13 23.08
N ASN A 25 10.37 -19.04 22.35
CA ASN A 25 10.67 -18.84 20.94
C ASN A 25 9.40 -18.71 20.09
N PHE A 26 8.34 -19.45 20.42
CA PHE A 26 7.05 -19.34 19.73
C PHE A 26 6.42 -17.95 19.89
N LYS A 27 6.45 -17.37 21.10
CA LYS A 27 5.95 -16.00 21.33
C LYS A 27 6.75 -14.95 20.55
N ILE A 28 8.07 -15.09 20.51
CA ILE A 28 8.94 -14.20 19.72
C ILE A 28 8.60 -14.33 18.22
N LEU A 29 8.46 -15.56 17.72
CA LEU A 29 8.09 -15.82 16.33
C LEU A 29 6.72 -15.23 15.99
N GLN A 30 5.73 -15.37 16.87
CA GLN A 30 4.42 -14.74 16.72
C GLN A 30 4.50 -13.22 16.69
N GLY A 31 5.32 -12.60 17.55
CA GLY A 31 5.56 -11.15 17.53
C GLY A 31 6.20 -10.68 16.23
N VAL A 32 7.18 -11.41 15.71
CA VAL A 32 7.83 -11.11 14.42
C VAL A 32 6.87 -11.28 13.25
N ILE A 33 6.07 -12.35 13.22
CA ILE A 33 5.06 -12.58 12.17
C ILE A 33 3.99 -11.48 12.20
N HIS A 34 3.54 -11.07 13.39
CA HIS A 34 2.55 -9.98 13.55
C HIS A 34 3.11 -8.63 13.07
N SER A 35 4.40 -8.38 13.29
CA SER A 35 5.09 -7.15 12.86
C SER A 35 5.27 -7.08 11.34
N LYS A 36 5.38 -8.21 10.64
CA LYS A 36 5.50 -8.27 9.17
C LYS A 36 4.19 -8.01 8.41
N ARG A 37 3.21 -7.32 9.00
CA ARG A 37 2.11 -6.75 8.22
C ARG A 37 2.69 -5.74 7.25
N LEU A 38 2.85 -6.16 5.99
CA LEU A 38 3.03 -5.27 4.85
C LEU A 38 1.81 -4.36 4.84
N PHE A 39 1.96 -3.15 5.40
CA PHE A 39 0.97 -2.10 5.24
C PHE A 39 0.80 -1.91 3.74
N LYS A 40 -0.33 -2.39 3.21
CA LYS A 40 -0.69 -2.22 1.82
C LYS A 40 -1.21 -0.80 1.68
N PHE A 41 -0.29 0.16 1.59
CA PHE A 41 -0.62 1.55 1.36
C PHE A 41 -1.26 1.67 -0.03
N VAL A 42 -2.57 1.93 -0.08
CA VAL A 42 -3.28 2.23 -1.33
C VAL A 42 -3.32 3.74 -1.48
N ILE A 43 -2.43 4.29 -2.30
CA ILE A 43 -2.39 5.73 -2.57
C ILE A 43 -3.58 6.10 -3.44
N LYS A 44 -4.40 7.05 -2.99
CA LYS A 44 -5.50 7.65 -3.74
C LYS A 44 -5.04 8.99 -4.30
N TYR A 45 -5.15 9.16 -5.62
CA TYR A 45 -4.74 10.38 -6.29
C TYR A 45 -5.95 11.28 -6.54
N LYS A 46 -5.82 12.55 -6.19
CA LYS A 46 -6.72 13.61 -6.64
C LYS A 46 -5.99 14.39 -7.73
N VAL A 47 -6.49 14.28 -8.95
CA VAL A 47 -5.87 14.91 -10.12
C VAL A 47 -6.74 16.06 -10.58
N SER A 48 -6.16 17.26 -10.65
CA SER A 48 -6.77 18.41 -11.31
C SER A 48 -6.33 18.46 -12.76
N TYR A 49 -7.25 18.22 -13.70
CA TYR A 49 -6.98 18.34 -15.12
C TYR A 49 -7.23 19.77 -15.58
N VAL A 50 -6.19 20.41 -16.13
CA VAL A 50 -6.22 21.78 -16.65
C VAL A 50 -5.93 21.72 -18.14
N VAL A 51 -6.85 22.21 -18.98
CA VAL A 51 -6.65 22.25 -20.43
C VAL A 51 -6.12 23.63 -20.82
N LYS A 52 -4.95 23.69 -21.47
CA LYS A 52 -4.29 24.97 -21.80
C LYS A 52 -4.99 25.74 -22.93
N ASP A 53 -5.63 25.03 -23.86
CA ASP A 53 -6.07 25.60 -25.15
C ASP A 53 -7.59 25.59 -25.37
N SER A 54 -8.39 25.38 -24.31
CA SER A 54 -9.85 25.34 -24.44
C SER A 54 -10.55 25.98 -23.24
N GLU A 55 -11.73 26.56 -23.43
CA GLU A 55 -12.63 27.05 -22.35
C GLU A 55 -13.15 25.94 -21.41
N HIS A 56 -12.59 24.73 -21.49
CA HIS A 56 -13.04 23.61 -20.70
C HIS A 56 -12.71 23.85 -19.22
N PRO A 57 -13.71 23.81 -18.32
CA PRO A 57 -13.48 24.07 -16.91
C PRO A 57 -12.52 23.04 -16.32
N PRO A 58 -11.60 23.45 -15.42
CA PRO A 58 -10.72 22.53 -14.75
C PRO A 58 -11.53 21.49 -13.97
N THR A 59 -11.17 20.22 -14.14
CA THR A 59 -11.94 19.10 -13.60
C THR A 59 -11.08 18.28 -12.65
N ILE A 60 -11.59 18.06 -11.44
CA ILE A 60 -10.90 17.24 -10.43
C ILE A 60 -11.44 15.82 -10.46
N VAL A 61 -10.57 14.85 -10.71
CA VAL A 61 -10.91 13.43 -10.77
C VAL A 61 -10.11 12.65 -9.73
N LYS A 62 -10.78 11.73 -9.03
CA LYS A 62 -10.12 10.76 -8.16
C LYS A 62 -9.72 9.54 -8.97
N THR A 63 -8.45 9.15 -8.92
CA THR A 63 -7.93 7.96 -9.61
C THR A 63 -7.07 7.12 -8.67
N SER A 64 -7.00 5.81 -8.93
CA SER A 64 -6.17 4.87 -8.19
C SER A 64 -4.73 4.80 -8.71
N LYS A 65 -4.47 5.37 -9.90
CA LYS A 65 -3.15 5.43 -10.52
C LYS A 65 -2.82 6.86 -10.93
N PRO A 66 -1.57 7.31 -10.75
CA PRO A 66 -1.18 8.63 -11.21
C PRO A 66 -1.25 8.68 -12.75
N PRO A 67 -1.78 9.76 -13.34
CA PRO A 67 -1.72 9.96 -14.78
C PRO A 67 -0.26 10.10 -15.21
N GLN A 68 0.03 9.71 -16.45
CA GLN A 68 1.33 9.86 -17.08
C GLN A 68 1.24 10.79 -18.28
N THR A 69 2.35 11.43 -18.62
CA THR A 69 2.46 12.17 -19.88
C THR A 69 2.21 11.23 -21.05
N GLY A 70 1.37 11.66 -21.99
CA GLY A 70 0.89 10.88 -23.13
C GLY A 70 -0.43 10.15 -22.88
N ASP A 71 -0.92 10.09 -21.63
CA ASP A 71 -2.21 9.46 -21.34
C ASP A 71 -3.34 10.22 -22.03
N ARG A 72 -4.30 9.47 -22.57
CA ARG A 72 -5.54 10.02 -23.15
C ARG A 72 -6.64 9.98 -22.09
N VAL A 73 -7.10 11.15 -21.67
CA VAL A 73 -8.16 11.31 -20.67
C VAL A 73 -9.41 11.85 -21.33
N GLN A 74 -10.56 11.29 -20.95
CA GLN A 74 -11.86 11.78 -21.41
C GLN A 74 -12.44 12.70 -20.34
N LEU A 75 -12.60 13.98 -20.67
CA LEU A 75 -13.21 14.97 -19.79
C LEU A 75 -14.52 15.42 -20.45
N GLY A 76 -15.65 15.03 -19.86
CA GLY A 76 -16.96 15.23 -20.47
C GLY A 76 -17.08 14.46 -21.79
N ARG A 77 -17.32 15.17 -22.89
CA ARG A 77 -17.46 14.58 -24.24
C ARG A 77 -16.17 14.58 -25.05
N ASN A 78 -15.15 15.31 -24.59
CA ASN A 78 -13.94 15.55 -25.36
C ASN A 78 -12.78 14.69 -24.83
N LYS A 79 -11.85 14.35 -25.73
CA LYS A 79 -10.63 13.61 -25.40
C LYS A 79 -9.44 14.58 -25.38
N PHE A 80 -8.62 14.44 -24.34
CA PHE A 80 -7.45 15.27 -24.14
C PHE A 80 -6.23 14.38 -23.91
N GLU A 81 -5.06 14.87 -24.28
CA GLU A 81 -3.78 14.22 -24.02
C GLU A 81 -3.07 14.95 -22.90
N VAL A 82 -2.63 14.20 -21.88
CA VAL A 82 -1.83 14.73 -20.78
C VAL A 82 -0.44 15.08 -21.31
N VAL A 83 -0.06 16.35 -21.25
CA VAL A 83 1.25 16.83 -21.71
C VAL A 83 2.23 16.89 -20.56
N GLU A 84 1.75 17.18 -19.37
CA GLU A 84 2.59 17.43 -18.21
C GLU A 84 1.86 17.05 -16.93
N VAL A 85 2.56 16.42 -15.99
CA VAL A 85 2.03 16.05 -14.68
C VAL A 85 2.91 16.69 -13.61
N LEU A 86 2.29 17.52 -12.78
CA LEU A 86 2.92 18.26 -11.70
C LEU A 86 2.39 17.76 -10.35
N GLN A 87 3.29 17.51 -9.41
CA GLN A 87 2.91 17.25 -8.04
C GLN A 87 2.73 18.58 -7.30
N LEU A 88 1.48 18.87 -6.90
CA LEU A 88 1.17 20.13 -6.21
C LEU A 88 1.61 20.11 -4.75
N ILE A 89 1.42 18.97 -4.08
CA ILE A 89 1.71 18.79 -2.67
C ILE A 89 2.38 17.43 -2.50
N PRO A 90 3.42 17.30 -1.63
CA PRO A 90 3.96 16.01 -1.24
C PRO A 90 2.84 15.06 -0.75
N PRO A 91 3.00 13.73 -0.88
CA PRO A 91 1.96 12.79 -0.46
C PRO A 91 1.71 12.92 1.05
N GLN A 92 0.44 13.03 1.44
CA GLN A 92 0.01 13.16 2.83
C GLN A 92 -0.81 11.93 3.21
N GLY A 93 -0.23 11.03 4.02
CA GLY A 93 -0.84 9.75 4.38
C GLY A 93 -1.16 8.90 3.15
N GLU A 94 -2.45 8.67 2.88
CA GLU A 94 -2.93 7.87 1.74
C GLU A 94 -3.31 8.70 0.50
N PHE A 95 -3.05 10.01 0.50
CA PHE A 95 -3.47 10.89 -0.60
C PHE A 95 -2.29 11.61 -1.27
N CYS A 96 -2.38 11.72 -2.60
CA CYS A 96 -1.46 12.53 -3.40
C CYS A 96 -2.23 13.49 -4.30
N PHE A 97 -1.83 14.76 -4.33
CA PHE A 97 -2.44 15.80 -5.14
C PHE A 97 -1.57 16.08 -6.37
N LEU A 98 -2.15 15.81 -7.54
CA LEU A 98 -1.49 15.98 -8.83
C LEU A 98 -2.28 17.00 -9.65
N GLN A 99 -1.57 17.74 -10.50
CA GLN A 99 -2.13 18.53 -11.58
C GLN A 99 -1.66 17.93 -12.89
N ALA A 100 -2.58 17.70 -13.81
CA ALA A 100 -2.28 17.21 -15.14
C ALA A 100 -2.68 18.29 -16.16
N ASN A 101 -1.69 18.88 -16.83
CA ASN A 101 -1.94 19.81 -17.91
C ASN A 101 -2.20 19.01 -19.19
N CYS A 102 -3.27 19.36 -19.88
CA CYS A 102 -3.74 18.64 -21.05
C CYS A 102 -3.86 19.55 -22.27
N LYS A 103 -3.74 18.95 -23.45
CA LYS A 103 -4.05 19.57 -24.74
C LYS A 103 -5.23 18.84 -25.38
N SER A 104 -6.02 19.55 -26.18
CA SER A 104 -7.05 18.90 -27.00
C SER A 104 -6.41 17.97 -28.01
N VAL A 105 -7.01 16.79 -28.20
CA VAL A 105 -6.65 15.90 -29.30
C VAL A 105 -7.73 16.08 -30.35
N ASP A 106 -7.44 16.89 -31.37
CA ASP A 106 -8.31 16.96 -32.54
C ASP A 106 -8.35 15.59 -33.20
N ILE A 107 -9.56 15.03 -33.27
CA ILE A 107 -9.81 13.80 -34.00
C ILE A 107 -9.80 14.21 -35.47
N SER A 108 -8.67 13.97 -36.14
CA SER A 108 -8.58 14.02 -37.61
C SER A 108 -9.23 12.80 -38.23
#